data_AF-A0A2E2JLJ5-F1
#
_entry.id   AF-A0A2E2JLJ5-F1
#
_cell.length_a   1.000
_cell.length_b   1.000
_cell.length_c   1.000
_cell.angle_alpha   90.00
_cell.angle_beta   90.00
_cell.angle_gamma   90.00
#
_symmetry.space_group_name_H-M   'P 1'
#
loop_
_entity.id
_entity.type
_entity.pdbx_description
1 polymer ?
#
loop_
_entity_poly.entity_id
_entity_poly.type
_entity_poly.pdbx_seq_one_letter_code
_entity_poly.pdbx_strand_id
1 'polypeptide(L)'
;MSETPFDNPAITGASDRDQEDPAVRREQEDRLRTVWAAPKGWRYWSAVNNTEVGIWYTATSFAFMLFAGVLGLMIRSQLAVPDNDFLTASFYNQVYTLHGTVMMFLFAVPIFEAVAIILLPQMLGARDLPFPRLSAFGYWCFLIGGVFVCGSIFFDSAPEGGWFMYP
;
A
#
# COMPACT_ATOMS: atom_id res chain seq x y z
N MET A 1 -49.21 4.10 24.65
CA MET A 1 -47.88 4.05 25.27
C MET A 1 -47.26 2.72 24.87
N SER A 2 -46.61 2.69 23.70
CA SER A 2 -46.03 1.47 23.12
C SER A 2 -44.52 1.53 23.30
N GLU A 3 -44.02 0.83 24.31
CA GLU A 3 -42.58 0.62 24.47
C GLU A 3 -42.12 -0.22 23.29
N THR A 4 -41.22 0.34 22.49
CA THR A 4 -40.61 -0.40 21.38
C THR A 4 -39.55 -1.34 21.95
N PRO A 5 -39.27 -2.50 21.33
CA PRO A 5 -38.32 -3.50 21.84
C PRO A 5 -36.85 -3.03 21.98
N PHE A 6 -36.57 -1.76 21.70
CA PHE A 6 -35.25 -1.13 21.78
C PHE A 6 -35.01 -0.37 23.09
N ASP A 7 -36.02 -0.25 23.96
CA ASP A 7 -35.91 0.35 25.30
C ASP A 7 -35.30 -0.64 26.32
N ASN A 8 -34.09 -1.14 26.03
CA ASN A 8 -33.33 -1.93 26.99
C ASN A 8 -32.37 -1.02 27.78
N PRO A 9 -32.60 -0.75 29.08
CA PRO A 9 -31.74 0.10 29.90
C PRO A 9 -30.29 -0.43 30.04
N ALA A 10 -30.04 -1.71 29.73
CA ALA A 10 -28.70 -2.29 29.71
C ALA A 10 -27.89 -1.95 28.43
N ILE A 11 -28.55 -1.47 27.37
CA ILE A 11 -27.92 -1.01 26.11
C ILE A 11 -27.84 0.54 26.08
N THR A 12 -28.32 1.23 27.11
CA THR A 12 -28.30 2.70 27.23
C THR A 12 -26.94 3.20 27.72
N GLY A 13 -25.89 2.97 26.95
CA GLY A 13 -24.60 3.62 27.13
C GLY A 13 -24.55 4.89 26.29
N ALA A 14 -24.74 6.05 26.92
CA ALA A 14 -24.93 7.40 26.37
C ALA A 14 -26.38 7.70 25.97
N SER A 15 -27.04 8.52 26.80
CA SER A 15 -28.26 9.23 26.41
C SER A 15 -27.88 10.33 25.41
N ASP A 16 -28.79 10.73 24.52
CA ASP A 16 -28.59 11.85 23.57
C ASP A 16 -28.12 13.15 24.27
N ARG A 17 -28.46 13.28 25.56
CA ARG A 17 -28.03 14.37 26.46
C ARG A 17 -26.53 14.37 26.78
N ASP A 18 -25.89 13.21 26.77
CA ASP A 18 -24.45 13.07 27.05
C ASP A 18 -23.59 13.55 25.85
N GLN A 19 -24.17 13.60 24.65
CA GLN A 19 -23.52 14.13 23.44
C GLN A 19 -23.69 15.64 23.27
N GLU A 20 -24.69 16.25 23.94
CA GLU A 20 -24.90 17.69 23.99
C GLU A 20 -23.91 18.42 24.91
N ASP A 21 -23.39 17.75 25.95
CA ASP A 21 -22.38 18.31 26.84
C ASP A 21 -20.99 18.32 26.17
N PRO A 22 -20.42 19.51 25.87
CA PRO A 22 -19.13 19.62 25.21
C PRO A 22 -17.97 19.04 26.03
N ALA A 23 -18.08 18.93 27.35
CA ALA A 23 -17.05 18.32 28.20
C ALA A 23 -17.04 16.79 28.06
N VAL A 24 -18.22 16.16 28.13
CA VAL A 24 -18.38 14.70 27.98
C VAL A 24 -17.97 14.27 26.57
N ARG A 25 -18.36 15.02 25.54
CA ARG A 25 -17.97 14.73 24.16
C ARG A 25 -16.45 14.74 23.98
N ARG A 26 -15.75 15.73 24.54
CA ARG A 26 -14.27 15.81 24.48
C ARG A 26 -13.60 14.62 25.15
N GLU A 27 -14.07 14.22 26.32
CA GLU A 27 -13.52 13.05 27.02
C GLU A 27 -13.72 11.75 26.24
N GLN A 28 -14.90 11.59 25.61
CA GLN A 28 -15.17 10.45 24.73
C GLN A 28 -14.27 10.47 23.49
N GLU A 29 -14.09 11.63 22.85
CA GLU A 29 -13.18 11.82 21.72
C GLU A 29 -11.74 11.46 22.10
N ASP A 30 -11.25 11.90 23.27
CA ASP A 30 -9.90 11.62 23.75
C ASP A 30 -9.68 10.14 24.06
N ARG A 31 -10.69 9.49 24.68
CA ARG A 31 -10.66 8.05 24.92
C ARG A 31 -10.59 7.28 23.61
N LEU A 32 -11.39 7.67 22.62
CA LEU A 32 -11.31 7.12 21.28
C LEU A 32 -9.90 7.35 20.71
N ARG A 33 -9.42 8.58 20.62
CA ARG A 33 -8.07 8.89 20.07
C ARG A 33 -6.96 8.05 20.71
N THR A 34 -7.07 7.77 22.01
CA THR A 34 -6.10 6.94 22.74
C THR A 34 -6.15 5.47 22.31
N VAL A 35 -7.33 4.87 22.22
CA VAL A 35 -7.50 3.48 21.76
C VAL A 35 -7.08 3.30 20.30
N TRP A 36 -7.27 4.34 19.49
CA TRP A 36 -7.04 4.32 18.05
C TRP A 36 -5.69 4.89 17.62
N ALA A 37 -4.83 5.24 18.58
CA ALA A 37 -3.49 5.72 18.31
C ALA A 37 -2.67 4.62 17.61
N ALA A 38 -1.94 5.01 16.56
CA ALA A 38 -1.01 4.10 15.90
C ALA A 38 0.05 3.61 16.90
N PRO A 39 0.44 2.32 16.84
CA PRO A 39 1.51 1.81 17.68
C PRO A 39 2.82 2.54 17.39
N LYS A 40 3.52 2.97 18.45
CA LYS A 40 4.77 3.74 18.34
C LYS A 40 6.01 2.84 18.46
N GLY A 41 7.16 3.36 18.02
CA GLY A 41 8.44 2.66 18.08
C GLY A 41 8.47 1.44 17.17
N TRP A 42 9.08 0.34 17.61
CA TRP A 42 9.17 -0.90 16.83
C TRP A 42 7.81 -1.47 16.42
N ARG A 43 6.78 -1.27 17.25
CA ARG A 43 5.42 -1.77 16.97
C ARG A 43 4.73 -1.04 15.82
N TYR A 44 5.30 0.04 15.31
CA TYR A 44 4.78 0.77 14.14
C TYR A 44 4.57 -0.16 12.94
N TRP A 45 5.49 -1.09 12.69
CA TRP A 45 5.40 -2.08 11.62
C TRP A 45 4.25 -3.10 11.79
N SER A 46 3.60 -3.12 12.96
CA SER A 46 2.38 -3.90 13.21
C SER A 46 1.09 -3.07 13.07
N ALA A 47 1.19 -1.82 12.58
CA ALA A 47 0.03 -0.99 12.32
C ALA A 47 -0.86 -1.60 11.23
N VAL A 48 -2.17 -1.43 11.41
CA VAL A 48 -3.20 -1.96 10.51
C VAL A 48 -4.13 -0.88 9.96
N ASN A 49 -3.94 0.37 10.40
CA ASN A 49 -4.75 1.51 10.00
C ASN A 49 -4.53 1.77 8.50
N ASN A 50 -5.61 1.92 7.72
CA ASN A 50 -5.56 2.20 6.29
C ASN A 50 -4.60 3.36 5.93
N THR A 51 -4.54 4.41 6.77
CA THR A 51 -3.72 5.58 6.48
C THR A 51 -2.23 5.21 6.47
N GLU A 52 -1.78 4.44 7.46
CA GLU A 52 -0.38 4.00 7.56
C GLU A 52 -0.04 3.02 6.44
N VAL A 53 -0.91 2.03 6.20
CA VAL A 53 -0.71 1.03 5.14
C VAL A 53 -0.69 1.71 3.76
N GLY A 54 -1.58 2.66 3.51
CA GLY A 54 -1.61 3.43 2.26
C GLY A 54 -0.35 4.26 2.05
N ILE A 55 0.20 4.87 3.10
CA ILE A 55 1.49 5.59 3.03
C ILE A 55 2.62 4.62 2.70
N TRP A 56 2.66 3.44 3.32
CA TRP A 56 3.68 2.42 3.03
C TRP A 56 3.63 1.95 1.58
N TYR A 57 2.43 1.64 1.07
CA TYR A 57 2.25 1.31 -0.35
C TYR A 57 2.73 2.44 -1.25
N THR A 58 2.30 3.67 -0.99
CA THR A 58 2.69 4.85 -1.79
C THR A 58 4.22 5.01 -1.83
N ALA A 59 4.88 4.95 -0.67
CA ALA A 59 6.33 5.10 -0.57
C ALA A 59 7.07 3.98 -1.30
N THR A 60 6.67 2.73 -1.10
CA THR A 60 7.30 1.55 -1.71
C THR A 60 7.06 1.52 -3.23
N SER A 61 5.85 1.81 -3.70
CA SER A 61 5.56 1.93 -5.13
C SER A 61 6.36 3.05 -5.79
N PHE A 62 6.54 4.17 -5.11
CA PHE A 62 7.38 5.25 -5.60
C PHE A 62 8.85 4.83 -5.69
N ALA A 63 9.37 4.09 -4.70
CA ALA A 63 10.71 3.53 -4.77
C ALA A 63 10.89 2.56 -5.95
N PHE A 64 9.91 1.67 -6.21
CA PHE A 64 9.92 0.80 -7.38
C PHE A 64 9.80 1.57 -8.70
N MET A 65 9.05 2.68 -8.73
CA MET A 65 9.03 3.59 -9.87
C MET A 65 10.41 4.15 -10.18
N LEU A 66 11.14 4.64 -9.17
CA LEU A 66 12.50 5.12 -9.37
C LEU A 66 13.43 4.02 -9.89
N PHE A 67 13.35 2.82 -9.32
CA PHE A 67 14.12 1.67 -9.78
C PHE A 67 13.84 1.33 -11.25
N ALA A 68 12.57 1.19 -11.63
CA ALA A 68 12.21 0.92 -13.02
C ALA A 68 12.50 2.11 -13.95
N GLY A 69 12.49 3.34 -13.45
CA GLY A 69 12.95 4.53 -14.16
C GLY A 69 14.43 4.43 -14.52
N VAL A 70 15.27 3.96 -13.60
CA VAL A 70 16.69 3.68 -13.87
C VAL A 70 16.84 2.59 -14.94
N LEU A 71 16.10 1.49 -14.84
CA LEU A 71 16.10 0.43 -15.88
C LEU A 71 15.68 0.99 -17.24
N GLY A 72 14.65 1.84 -17.27
CA GLY A 72 14.18 2.53 -18.48
C GLY A 72 15.26 3.44 -19.09
N LEU A 73 15.99 4.17 -18.25
CA LEU A 73 17.12 5.00 -18.70
C LEU A 73 18.28 4.16 -19.24
N MET A 74 18.55 2.98 -18.67
CA MET A 74 19.56 2.06 -19.20
C MET A 74 19.18 1.57 -20.60
N ILE A 75 17.92 1.19 -20.82
CA ILE A 75 17.40 0.82 -22.15
C ILE A 75 17.59 1.98 -23.13
N ARG A 76 17.19 3.19 -22.75
CA ARG A 76 17.34 4.38 -23.63
C ARG A 76 18.79 4.73 -23.90
N SER A 77 19.69 4.50 -22.95
CA SER A 77 21.13 4.72 -23.12
C SER A 77 21.72 3.73 -24.12
N GLN A 78 21.32 2.46 -24.07
CA GLN A 78 21.72 1.46 -25.06
C GLN A 78 21.23 1.85 -26.48
N LEU A 79 20.00 2.32 -26.62
CA LEU A 79 19.43 2.71 -27.92
C LEU A 79 19.78 4.13 -28.39
N ALA A 80 20.66 4.85 -27.68
CA ALA A 80 20.97 6.24 -28.02
C ALA A 80 21.69 6.40 -29.37
N VAL A 81 22.51 5.41 -29.74
CA VAL A 81 23.23 5.35 -31.02
C VAL A 81 23.19 3.92 -31.59
N PRO A 82 23.30 3.74 -32.91
CA PRO A 82 23.49 2.42 -33.50
C PRO A 82 24.78 1.75 -33.02
N ASP A 83 24.80 0.42 -32.97
CA ASP A 83 25.97 -0.41 -32.61
C ASP A 83 26.64 -0.03 -31.27
N ASN A 84 25.82 0.31 -30.28
CA ASN A 84 26.28 0.63 -28.93
C ASN A 84 26.57 -0.65 -28.12
N ASP A 85 27.64 -0.63 -27.32
CA ASP A 85 28.10 -1.77 -26.50
C ASP A 85 27.85 -1.56 -24.99
N PHE A 86 26.92 -0.66 -24.61
CA PHE A 86 26.66 -0.34 -23.21
C PHE A 86 26.05 -1.52 -22.41
N LEU A 87 25.17 -2.32 -23.02
CA LEU A 87 24.57 -3.53 -22.43
C LEU A 87 24.77 -4.73 -23.36
N THR A 88 25.07 -5.89 -22.79
CA THR A 88 25.04 -7.16 -23.53
C THR A 88 23.60 -7.54 -23.88
N ALA A 89 23.41 -8.35 -24.91
CA ALA A 89 22.06 -8.73 -25.38
C ALA A 89 21.22 -9.42 -24.29
N SER A 90 21.81 -10.34 -23.52
CA SER A 90 21.12 -11.01 -22.41
C SER A 90 20.74 -10.02 -21.31
N PHE A 91 21.67 -9.17 -20.87
CA PHE A 91 21.39 -8.20 -19.82
C PHE A 91 20.37 -7.13 -20.26
N TYR A 92 20.38 -6.73 -21.54
CA TYR A 92 19.35 -5.86 -22.10
C TYR A 92 17.95 -6.50 -22.01
N ASN A 93 17.82 -7.79 -22.35
CA ASN A 93 16.55 -8.51 -22.26
C ASN A 93 16.07 -8.64 -20.81
N GLN A 94 16.97 -8.87 -19.86
CA GLN A 94 16.67 -8.88 -18.43
C GLN A 94 16.14 -7.52 -17.95
N VAL A 95 16.86 -6.44 -18.26
CA VAL A 95 16.50 -5.06 -17.91
C VAL A 95 15.16 -4.67 -18.52
N TYR A 96 14.92 -5.00 -19.79
CA TYR A 96 13.66 -4.73 -20.48
C TYR A 96 12.48 -5.46 -19.83
N THR A 97 12.66 -6.74 -19.52
CA THR A 97 11.63 -7.56 -18.88
C THR A 97 11.30 -7.03 -17.50
N LEU A 98 12.31 -6.75 -16.68
CA LEU A 98 12.12 -6.20 -15.34
C LEU A 98 11.50 -4.81 -15.37
N HIS A 99 11.91 -3.92 -16.29
CA HIS A 99 11.29 -2.60 -16.42
C HIS A 99 9.78 -2.71 -16.61
N GLY A 100 9.32 -3.56 -17.54
CA GLY A 100 7.90 -3.77 -17.80
C GLY A 100 7.15 -4.37 -16.59
N THR A 101 7.70 -5.43 -16.01
CA THR A 101 7.10 -6.11 -14.84
C THR A 101 6.98 -5.18 -13.64
N VAL A 102 8.03 -4.44 -13.32
CA VAL A 102 8.06 -3.51 -12.18
C VAL A 102 7.09 -2.35 -12.43
N MET A 103 7.04 -1.78 -13.65
CA MET A 103 6.10 -0.71 -13.98
C MET A 103 4.63 -1.14 -13.87
N MET A 104 4.26 -2.28 -14.43
CA MET A 104 2.87 -2.76 -14.39
C MET A 104 2.47 -3.22 -12.98
N PHE A 105 3.25 -4.11 -12.36
CA PHE A 105 2.81 -4.84 -11.17
C PHE A 105 3.32 -4.27 -9.85
N LEU A 106 4.46 -3.59 -9.84
CA LEU A 106 5.04 -3.04 -8.60
C LEU A 106 4.83 -1.54 -8.42
N PHE A 107 4.52 -0.83 -9.52
CA PHE A 107 4.17 0.58 -9.48
C PHE A 107 2.69 0.85 -9.81
N ALA A 108 2.23 0.54 -11.03
CA ALA A 108 0.93 1.00 -11.51
C ALA A 108 -0.24 0.41 -10.70
N VAL A 109 -0.30 -0.91 -10.54
CA VAL A 109 -1.37 -1.52 -9.72
C VAL A 109 -1.30 -1.06 -8.25
N PRO A 110 -0.14 -1.10 -7.57
CA PRO A 110 -0.10 -0.79 -6.15
C PRO A 110 -0.28 0.69 -5.82
N ILE A 111 0.06 1.63 -6.72
CA ILE A 111 -0.23 3.06 -6.48
C ILE A 111 -1.73 3.34 -6.52
N PHE A 112 -2.48 2.70 -7.44
CA PHE A 112 -3.94 2.80 -7.45
C PHE A 112 -4.56 2.14 -6.22
N GLU A 113 -4.02 1.01 -5.79
CA GLU A 113 -4.42 0.35 -4.55
C GLU A 113 -4.18 1.26 -3.34
N ALA A 114 -3.02 1.91 -3.23
CA ALA A 114 -2.70 2.86 -2.16
C ALA A 114 -3.71 4.01 -2.08
N VAL A 115 -4.05 4.59 -3.23
CA VAL A 115 -5.05 5.65 -3.34
C VAL A 115 -6.42 5.14 -2.87
N ALA A 116 -6.81 3.93 -3.26
CA ALA A 116 -8.06 3.32 -2.83
C ALA A 116 -8.09 3.08 -1.31
N ILE A 117 -7.00 2.57 -0.73
CA ILE A 117 -6.87 2.32 0.71
C ILE A 117 -7.06 3.63 1.52
N ILE A 118 -6.50 4.75 1.03
CA ILE A 118 -6.58 6.05 1.71
C ILE A 118 -7.96 6.70 1.50
N LEU A 119 -8.44 6.75 0.26
CA LEU A 119 -9.63 7.54 -0.09
C LEU A 119 -10.95 6.82 0.18
N LEU A 120 -11.05 5.51 -0.06
CA LEU A 120 -12.34 4.81 0.00
C LEU A 120 -13.02 4.91 1.37
N PRO A 121 -12.32 4.71 2.51
CA PRO A 121 -12.97 4.82 3.81
C PRO A 121 -13.51 6.24 4.05
N GLN A 122 -12.76 7.26 3.66
CA GLN A 122 -13.19 8.66 3.79
C GLN A 122 -14.42 8.97 2.93
N MET A 123 -14.46 8.46 1.70
CA MET A 123 -15.61 8.64 0.80
C MET A 123 -16.87 7.93 1.31
N LEU A 124 -16.73 6.79 1.98
CA LEU A 124 -17.83 6.00 2.52
C LEU A 124 -18.25 6.45 3.93
N GLY A 125 -17.57 7.44 4.52
CA GLY A 125 -17.73 7.78 5.94
C GLY A 125 -17.36 6.62 6.87
N ALA A 126 -16.61 5.65 6.36
CA ALA A 126 -16.12 4.50 7.09
C ALA A 126 -14.81 4.84 7.79
N ARG A 127 -14.61 4.21 8.94
CA ARG A 127 -13.44 4.44 9.77
C ARG A 127 -12.15 3.90 9.17
N ASP A 128 -12.23 2.70 8.60
CA ASP A 128 -11.11 1.91 8.10
C ASP A 128 -11.65 0.92 7.05
N LEU A 129 -10.78 0.14 6.42
CA LEU A 129 -11.16 -0.93 5.51
C LEU A 129 -11.87 -2.08 6.25
N PRO A 130 -12.71 -2.89 5.56
CA PRO A 130 -13.41 -4.02 6.18
C PRO A 130 -12.48 -5.05 6.83
N PHE A 131 -11.26 -5.20 6.29
CA PHE A 131 -10.27 -6.17 6.78
C PHE A 131 -8.89 -5.52 6.98
N PRO A 132 -8.68 -4.73 8.06
CA PRO A 132 -7.44 -3.96 8.26
C PRO A 132 -6.18 -4.83 8.35
N ARG A 133 -6.27 -5.97 9.06
CA ARG A 133 -5.15 -6.92 9.19
C ARG A 133 -4.76 -7.57 7.88
N LEU A 134 -5.74 -7.86 7.01
CA LEU A 134 -5.49 -8.47 5.71
C LEU A 134 -4.80 -7.47 4.78
N SER A 135 -5.19 -6.19 4.83
CA SER A 135 -4.52 -5.13 4.07
C SER A 135 -3.06 -4.96 4.48
N ALA A 136 -2.78 -4.93 5.80
CA ALA A 136 -1.40 -4.89 6.29
C ALA A 136 -0.58 -6.13 5.87
N PHE A 137 -1.18 -7.33 5.88
CA PHE A 137 -0.52 -8.54 5.37
C PHE A 137 -0.24 -8.45 3.86
N GLY A 138 -1.20 -7.96 3.07
CA GLY A 138 -1.04 -7.74 1.63
C GLY A 138 0.15 -6.86 1.30
N TYR A 139 0.35 -5.78 2.07
CA TYR A 139 1.53 -4.92 1.95
C TYR A 139 2.85 -5.68 2.11
N TRP A 140 2.96 -6.54 3.13
CA TRP A 140 4.18 -7.30 3.37
C TRP A 140 4.46 -8.30 2.24
N CYS A 141 3.43 -8.97 1.74
CA CYS A 141 3.55 -9.85 0.57
C CYS A 141 4.03 -9.07 -0.67
N PHE A 142 3.48 -7.88 -0.90
CA PHE A 142 3.88 -6.99 -1.97
C PHE A 142 5.36 -6.57 -1.83
N LEU A 143 5.77 -6.09 -0.66
CA LEU A 143 7.15 -5.65 -0.40
C LEU A 143 8.14 -6.81 -0.62
N ILE A 144 7.87 -7.96 -0.02
CA ILE A 144 8.74 -9.13 -0.12
C ILE A 144 8.82 -9.61 -1.57
N GLY A 145 7.67 -9.80 -2.24
CA GLY A 145 7.62 -10.22 -3.63
C GLY A 145 8.34 -9.26 -4.57
N GLY A 146 8.15 -7.96 -4.39
CA GLY A 146 8.84 -6.93 -5.16
C GLY A 146 10.36 -6.95 -4.95
N VAL A 147 10.83 -7.11 -3.71
CA VAL A 147 12.27 -7.25 -3.42
C VAL A 147 12.87 -8.49 -4.08
N PHE A 148 12.17 -9.63 -4.07
CA PHE A 148 12.67 -10.84 -4.75
C PHE A 148 12.75 -10.65 -6.27
N VAL A 149 11.72 -10.09 -6.90
CA VAL A 149 11.71 -9.84 -8.34
C VAL A 149 12.78 -8.83 -8.73
N CYS A 150 12.86 -7.68 -8.07
CA CYS A 150 13.89 -6.66 -8.35
C CYS A 150 15.29 -7.17 -8.02
N GLY A 151 15.43 -8.01 -6.99
CA GLY A 151 16.70 -8.59 -6.56
C GLY A 151 17.30 -9.58 -7.57
N SER A 152 16.46 -10.23 -8.39
CA SER A 152 16.89 -11.25 -9.37
C SER A 152 17.97 -10.76 -10.34
N ILE A 153 18.00 -9.46 -10.66
CA ILE A 153 18.98 -8.85 -11.55
C ILE A 153 20.41 -8.89 -11.01
N PHE A 154 20.58 -8.85 -9.68
CA PHE A 154 21.90 -8.87 -9.04
C PHE A 154 22.52 -10.27 -8.99
N PHE A 155 21.74 -11.31 -9.30
CA PHE A 155 22.15 -12.70 -9.33
C PHE A 155 22.14 -13.28 -10.75
N ASP A 156 22.07 -12.43 -11.79
CA ASP A 156 21.97 -12.83 -13.20
C ASP A 156 20.87 -13.89 -13.46
N SER A 157 19.79 -13.78 -12.68
CA SER A 157 18.66 -14.71 -12.66
C SER A 157 17.36 -14.02 -13.06
N ALA A 158 17.45 -12.81 -13.62
CA ALA A 158 16.29 -12.07 -14.06
C ALA A 158 15.71 -12.70 -15.34
N PRO A 159 14.38 -12.70 -15.52
CA PRO A 159 13.77 -13.25 -16.72
C PRO A 159 14.10 -12.44 -17.98
N GLU A 160 14.25 -13.12 -19.13
CA GLU A 160 14.63 -12.50 -20.41
C GLU A 160 13.49 -12.49 -21.46
N GLY A 161 12.34 -13.10 -21.15
CA GLY A 161 11.24 -13.34 -22.09
C GLY A 161 10.23 -12.20 -22.27
N GLY A 162 10.53 -11.00 -21.75
CA GLY A 162 9.57 -9.90 -21.67
C GLY A 162 8.51 -10.12 -20.58
N TRP A 163 7.78 -9.06 -20.25
CA TRP A 163 6.83 -9.08 -19.12
C TRP A 163 5.60 -9.99 -19.35
N PHE A 164 5.30 -10.34 -20.61
CA PHE A 164 4.24 -11.29 -20.96
C PHE A 164 4.61 -12.76 -20.73
N MET A 165 5.92 -13.07 -20.66
CA MET A 165 6.43 -14.43 -20.45
C MET A 165 5.72 -15.49 -21.30
N TYR A 166 5.82 -15.37 -22.62
CA TYR A 166 5.30 -16.41 -23.51
C TYR A 166 5.99 -17.77 -23.23
N PRO A 167 5.23 -18.88 -23.21
CA PRO A 167 5.76 -20.22 -22.95
C PRO A 167 6.57 -20.80 -24.11
#